data_AF-A0A964R108-F1
#
_entry.id   AF-A0A964R108-F1
#
_cell.length_a   1.000
_cell.length_b   1.000
_cell.length_c   1.000
_cell.angle_alpha   90.00
_cell.angle_beta   90.00
_cell.angle_gamma   90.00
#
_symmetry.space_group_name_H-M   'P 1'
#
loop_
_entity.id
_entity.type
_entity.pdbx_description
1 polymer ?
#
loop_
_entity_poly.entity_id
_entity_poly.type
_entity_poly.pdbx_seq_one_letter_code
_entity_poly.pdbx_strand_id
1 'polypeptide(L)'
;PGALIRNRDLQFHCENIFLKTATNDSPFTSQIPAGKILRVPIAHGEGCYFADEETLAKLKANNQILWQYCDASGNLTDAANPNGALQNIAGICNEKRNVAGLMPHPERACEPLLGSDDGNWIFESIFAALGKTPAAKAA
;
A
#
# COMPACT_ATOMS: atom_id res chain seq x y z
N PRO A 1 -7.71 -5.63 13.37
CA PRO A 1 -7.17 -4.73 12.31
C PRO A 1 -7.65 -3.30 12.60
N GLY A 2 -6.98 -2.28 12.09
CA GLY A 2 -7.40 -0.89 12.27
C GLY A 2 -8.68 -0.53 11.52
N ALA A 3 -8.93 0.77 11.39
CA ALA A 3 -10.07 1.35 10.68
C ALA A 3 -9.60 2.47 9.74
N LEU A 4 -10.46 2.78 8.76
CA LEU A 4 -10.33 3.97 7.94
C LEU A 4 -11.32 5.01 8.46
N ILE A 5 -10.82 6.22 8.73
CA ILE A 5 -11.62 7.35 9.18
C ILE A 5 -11.51 8.49 8.15
N ARG A 6 -12.31 9.55 8.35
CA ARG A 6 -12.23 10.77 7.54
C ARG A 6 -10.81 11.29 7.46
N ASN A 7 -10.44 11.80 6.29
CA ASN A 7 -9.17 12.50 6.10
C ASN A 7 -9.04 13.63 7.14
N ARG A 8 -7.82 13.90 7.61
CA ARG A 8 -7.54 14.87 8.69
C ARG A 8 -8.09 16.27 8.40
N ASP A 9 -8.09 16.69 7.13
CA ASP A 9 -8.58 17.99 6.66
C ASP A 9 -10.07 17.99 6.25
N LEU A 10 -10.74 16.83 6.36
CA LEU A 10 -12.14 16.63 6.00
C LEU A 10 -12.44 16.87 4.50
N GLN A 11 -11.44 16.79 3.63
CA GLN A 11 -11.60 16.97 2.20
C GLN A 11 -11.50 15.66 1.42
N PHE A 12 -12.11 15.62 0.23
CA PHE A 12 -11.91 14.54 -0.72
C PHE A 12 -10.63 14.80 -1.53
N HIS A 13 -9.71 13.84 -1.53
CA HIS A 13 -8.46 13.93 -2.29
C HIS A 13 -8.52 13.05 -3.52
N CYS A 14 -8.18 13.64 -4.67
CA CYS A 14 -8.14 13.00 -5.99
C CYS A 14 -6.89 13.44 -6.75
N GLU A 15 -5.77 12.77 -6.48
CA GLU A 15 -4.47 13.18 -7.02
C GLU A 15 -3.50 11.99 -7.09
N ASN A 16 -2.37 12.20 -7.75
CA ASN A 16 -1.28 11.22 -7.79
C ASN A 16 -0.36 11.41 -6.59
N ILE A 17 -0.15 10.34 -5.84
CA ILE A 17 0.73 10.33 -4.66
C ILE A 17 1.93 9.40 -4.87
N PHE A 18 2.90 9.48 -3.97
CA PHE A 18 4.06 8.59 -3.97
C PHE A 18 3.99 7.61 -2.80
N LEU A 19 4.31 6.35 -3.10
CA LEU A 19 4.36 5.26 -2.13
C LEU A 19 5.77 4.69 -2.04
N LYS A 20 6.20 4.48 -0.79
CA LYS A 20 7.35 3.68 -0.47
C LYS A 20 6.88 2.30 -0.05
N THR A 21 7.49 1.27 -0.63
CA THR A 21 7.33 -0.11 -0.17
C THR A 21 8.13 -0.31 1.11
N ALA A 22 7.45 -0.66 2.19
CA ALA A 22 8.06 -0.84 3.51
C ALA A 22 8.71 -2.22 3.67
N THR A 23 8.18 -3.22 2.98
CA THR A 23 8.72 -4.59 2.96
C THR A 23 8.47 -5.26 1.62
N ASN A 24 9.44 -6.06 1.15
CA ASN A 24 9.29 -6.96 -0.01
C ASN A 24 8.87 -8.38 0.39
N ASP A 25 8.75 -8.67 1.70
CA ASP A 25 8.29 -9.95 2.23
C ASP A 25 6.75 -10.03 2.19
N SER A 26 6.19 -10.00 0.99
CA SER A 26 4.75 -10.15 0.79
C SER A 26 4.44 -10.60 -0.64
N PRO A 27 3.40 -11.43 -0.84
CA PRO A 27 2.88 -11.72 -2.18
C PRO A 27 2.52 -10.47 -2.99
N PHE A 28 2.25 -9.35 -2.34
CA PHE A 28 1.84 -8.10 -3.01
C PHE A 28 3.01 -7.15 -3.33
N THR A 29 4.21 -7.40 -2.80
CA THR A 29 5.35 -6.46 -2.92
C THR A 29 6.66 -7.12 -3.36
N SER A 30 6.67 -8.45 -3.56
CA SER A 30 7.88 -9.22 -3.81
C SER A 30 8.63 -8.87 -5.12
N GLN A 31 7.94 -8.32 -6.11
CA GLN A 31 8.56 -7.92 -7.39
C GLN A 31 8.91 -6.43 -7.43
N ILE A 32 8.54 -5.65 -6.43
CA ILE A 32 8.86 -4.21 -6.39
C ILE A 32 10.36 -4.06 -6.07
N PRO A 33 11.18 -3.40 -6.92
CA PRO A 33 12.59 -3.22 -6.62
C PRO A 33 12.81 -2.44 -5.33
N ALA A 34 13.84 -2.82 -4.56
CA ALA A 34 14.19 -2.13 -3.32
C ALA A 34 14.47 -0.64 -3.59
N GLY A 35 13.80 0.24 -2.84
CA GLY A 35 13.92 1.69 -3.01
C GLY A 35 13.13 2.27 -4.18
N LYS A 36 12.42 1.47 -4.98
CA LYS A 36 11.49 2.00 -6.00
C LYS A 36 10.37 2.75 -5.29
N ILE A 37 10.21 4.01 -5.67
CA ILE A 37 9.04 4.80 -5.31
C ILE A 37 7.98 4.59 -6.39
N LEU A 38 6.75 4.28 -5.96
CA LEU A 38 5.61 4.07 -6.84
C LEU A 38 4.78 5.35 -6.90
N ARG A 39 4.35 5.75 -8.09
CA ARG A 39 3.37 6.83 -8.27
C ARG A 39 2.00 6.24 -8.57
N VAL A 40 1.05 6.40 -7.64
CA VAL A 40 -0.27 5.75 -7.70
C VAL A 40 -1.36 6.77 -7.33
N PRO A 41 -2.51 6.81 -8.04
CA PRO A 41 -3.57 7.75 -7.71
C PRO A 41 -4.36 7.36 -6.46
N ILE A 42 -4.92 8.35 -5.79
CA ILE A 42 -5.92 8.21 -4.72
C ILE A 42 -7.25 8.88 -5.13
N ALA A 43 -8.35 8.45 -4.52
CA ALA A 43 -9.69 9.03 -4.70
C ALA A 43 -10.57 8.77 -3.46
N HIS A 44 -10.35 9.47 -2.34
CA HIS A 44 -11.06 9.19 -1.09
C HIS A 44 -11.29 10.43 -0.19
N GLY A 45 -12.40 10.43 0.55
CA GLY A 45 -12.64 11.32 1.70
C GLY A 45 -12.45 10.64 3.06
N GLU A 46 -12.33 9.30 3.07
CA GLU A 46 -12.22 8.46 4.26
C GLU A 46 -11.08 7.44 4.09
N GLY A 47 -9.85 7.94 3.91
CA GLY A 47 -8.67 7.10 3.70
C GLY A 47 -7.67 7.12 4.85
N CYS A 48 -7.95 7.83 5.95
CA CYS A 48 -7.03 7.97 7.06
C CYS A 48 -6.98 6.67 7.87
N TYR A 49 -5.87 5.93 7.78
CA TYR A 49 -5.68 4.72 8.57
C TYR A 49 -5.43 5.07 10.05
N PHE A 50 -6.20 4.42 10.91
CA PHE A 50 -6.12 4.56 12.36
C PHE A 50 -6.16 3.19 13.03
N ALA A 51 -5.43 3.04 14.12
CA ALA A 51 -5.45 1.86 14.99
C ALA A 51 -5.00 2.26 16.40
N ASP A 52 -5.41 1.48 17.40
CA ASP A 52 -4.83 1.60 18.74
C ASP A 52 -3.33 1.23 18.77
N GLU A 53 -2.65 1.63 19.84
CA GLU A 53 -1.21 1.45 19.99
C GLU A 53 -0.80 -0.04 19.99
N GLU A 54 -1.61 -0.91 20.60
CA GLU A 54 -1.35 -2.35 20.66
C GLU A 54 -1.40 -2.97 19.24
N THR A 55 -2.43 -2.65 18.48
CA THR A 55 -2.61 -3.10 17.09
C THR A 55 -1.49 -2.57 16.21
N LEU A 56 -1.12 -1.30 16.36
CA LEU A 56 -0.03 -0.70 15.60
C LEU A 56 1.33 -1.34 15.94
N ALA A 57 1.58 -1.65 17.21
CA ALA A 57 2.78 -2.36 17.64
C ALA A 57 2.84 -3.78 17.05
N LYS A 58 1.72 -4.52 17.05
CA LYS A 58 1.62 -5.85 16.41
C LYS A 58 1.91 -5.79 14.92
N LEU A 59 1.32 -4.83 14.20
CA LEU A 59 1.54 -4.66 12.75
C LEU A 59 3.02 -4.40 12.42
N LYS A 60 3.70 -3.59 13.24
CA LYS A 60 5.14 -3.36 13.10
C LYS A 60 5.96 -4.60 13.40
N ALA A 61 5.72 -5.25 14.55
CA ALA A 61 6.46 -6.43 14.99
C ALA A 61 6.37 -7.57 13.96
N ASN A 62 5.19 -7.72 13.34
CA ASN A 62 4.94 -8.73 12.33
C ASN A 62 5.30 -8.28 10.90
N ASN A 63 5.86 -7.08 10.71
CA ASN A 63 6.22 -6.54 9.40
C ASN A 63 5.03 -6.59 8.39
N GLN A 64 3.86 -6.12 8.84
CA GLN A 64 2.59 -6.16 8.10
C GLN A 64 2.24 -4.83 7.40
N ILE A 65 3.04 -3.79 7.60
CA ILE A 65 2.92 -2.52 6.88
C ILE A 65 3.59 -2.72 5.51
N LEU A 66 2.80 -2.61 4.43
CA LEU A 66 3.28 -2.90 3.08
C LEU A 66 3.68 -1.63 2.33
N TRP A 67 2.87 -0.58 2.43
CA TRP A 67 3.09 0.69 1.74
C TRP A 67 2.88 1.87 2.67
N GLN A 68 3.74 2.88 2.51
CA GLN A 68 3.65 4.15 3.22
C GLN A 68 3.67 5.32 2.24
N TYR A 69 2.85 6.34 2.51
CA TYR A 69 2.93 7.62 1.81
C TYR A 69 4.28 8.26 2.04
N CYS A 70 4.88 8.78 0.98
CA CYS A 70 6.19 9.42 1.00
C CYS A 70 6.25 10.55 -0.01
N ASP A 71 7.28 11.39 0.07
CA ASP A 71 7.56 12.35 -1.00
C ASP A 71 8.23 11.66 -2.21
N ALA A 72 8.49 12.42 -3.28
CA ALA A 72 9.14 11.91 -4.48
C ALA A 72 10.56 11.36 -4.25
N SER A 73 11.20 11.70 -3.12
CA SER A 73 12.52 11.20 -2.72
C SER A 73 12.43 9.99 -1.76
N GLY A 74 11.22 9.55 -1.41
CA GLY A 74 10.99 8.43 -0.50
C GLY A 74 11.05 8.79 0.99
N ASN A 75 11.01 10.07 1.35
CA ASN A 75 10.96 10.50 2.74
C ASN A 75 9.53 10.45 3.28
N LEU A 76 9.40 10.00 4.53
CA LEU A 76 8.13 9.90 5.23
C LEU A 76 7.86 11.21 5.97
N THR A 77 7.13 12.13 5.34
CA THR A 77 6.82 13.45 5.90
C THR A 77 5.32 13.62 6.10
N ASP A 78 4.90 14.47 7.05
CA ASP A 78 3.48 14.76 7.25
C ASP A 78 2.85 15.44 6.02
N ALA A 79 3.63 16.26 5.30
CA ALA A 79 3.20 16.90 4.05
C ALA A 79 2.94 15.91 2.90
N ALA A 80 3.62 14.77 2.89
CA ALA A 80 3.40 13.72 1.90
C ALA A 80 2.19 12.81 2.24
N ASN A 81 1.58 12.98 3.41
CA ASN A 81 0.48 12.16 3.90
C ASN A 81 -0.87 12.85 3.63
N PRO A 82 -1.58 12.46 2.56
CA PRO A 82 -2.73 13.22 2.06
C PRO A 82 -3.95 13.14 3.00
N ASN A 83 -4.04 12.11 3.84
CA ASN A 83 -5.20 11.85 4.70
C ASN A 83 -4.86 11.92 6.19
N GLY A 84 -3.58 12.04 6.54
CA GLY A 84 -3.12 12.07 7.91
C GLY A 84 -3.05 10.72 8.61
N ALA A 85 -3.00 9.62 7.85
CA ALA A 85 -2.89 8.25 8.36
C ALA A 85 -1.72 8.08 9.35
N LEU A 86 -1.93 7.26 10.40
CA LEU A 86 -0.87 6.96 11.37
C LEU A 86 0.36 6.39 10.67
N GLN A 87 1.52 6.97 10.96
CA GLN A 87 2.83 6.56 10.41
C GLN A 87 2.86 6.50 8.88
N ASN A 88 2.06 7.35 8.23
CA ASN A 88 1.92 7.40 6.79
C ASN A 88 1.47 6.08 6.17
N ILE A 89 0.77 5.21 6.92
CA ILE A 89 0.35 3.90 6.42
C ILE A 89 -0.67 4.07 5.28
N ALA A 90 -0.33 3.57 4.09
CA ALA A 90 -1.21 3.54 2.93
C ALA A 90 -1.85 2.15 2.72
N GLY A 91 -1.18 1.10 3.21
CA GLY A 91 -1.72 -0.26 3.16
C GLY A 91 -0.97 -1.26 4.03
N ILE A 92 -1.70 -2.29 4.45
CA ILE A 92 -1.26 -3.35 5.36
C ILE A 92 -1.71 -4.72 4.85
N CYS A 93 -1.16 -5.80 5.39
CA CYS A 93 -1.67 -7.15 5.21
C CYS A 93 -2.08 -7.81 6.53
N ASN A 94 -2.86 -8.91 6.43
CA ASN A 94 -3.12 -9.78 7.58
C ASN A 94 -1.88 -10.61 7.97
N GLU A 95 -1.94 -11.31 9.10
CA GLU A 95 -0.80 -12.08 9.64
C GLU A 95 -0.37 -13.23 8.71
N LYS A 96 -1.33 -13.83 7.99
CA LYS A 96 -1.08 -14.86 6.99
C LYS A 96 -0.56 -14.31 5.65
N ARG A 97 -0.44 -12.98 5.51
CA ARG A 97 -0.01 -12.25 4.31
C ARG A 97 -0.79 -12.59 3.03
N ASN A 98 -2.00 -13.15 3.14
CA ASN A 98 -2.82 -13.55 2.00
C ASN A 98 -3.97 -12.56 1.71
N VAL A 99 -4.14 -11.55 2.56
CA VAL A 99 -5.07 -10.43 2.34
C VAL A 99 -4.30 -9.14 2.57
N ALA A 100 -4.37 -8.21 1.60
CA ALA A 100 -3.86 -6.85 1.73
C ALA A 100 -4.98 -5.84 1.55
N GLY A 101 -4.94 -4.78 2.36
CA GLY A 101 -5.72 -3.57 2.16
C GLY A 101 -4.79 -2.45 1.72
N LEU A 102 -5.18 -1.71 0.68
CA LEU A 102 -4.45 -0.59 0.12
C LEU A 102 -5.44 0.50 -0.25
N MET A 103 -5.17 1.74 0.19
CA MET A 103 -6.03 2.89 -0.14
C MET A 103 -5.80 3.47 -1.54
N PRO A 104 -4.55 3.67 -2.00
CA PRO A 104 -4.26 4.01 -3.39
C PRO A 104 -4.81 2.99 -4.39
N HIS A 105 -5.04 3.44 -5.62
CA HIS A 105 -5.64 2.67 -6.72
C HIS A 105 -4.59 2.17 -7.73
N PRO A 106 -3.88 1.06 -7.46
CA PRO A 106 -2.88 0.53 -8.38
C PRO A 106 -3.47 0.11 -9.72
N GLU A 107 -4.74 -0.28 -9.76
CA GLU A 107 -5.47 -0.64 -10.98
C GLU A 107 -5.65 0.55 -11.94
N ARG A 108 -5.56 1.78 -11.43
CA ARG A 108 -5.61 3.02 -12.23
C ARG A 108 -4.22 3.51 -12.63
N ALA A 109 -3.17 2.78 -12.24
CA ALA A 109 -1.77 3.06 -12.55
C ALA A 109 -1.13 1.87 -13.29
N CYS A 110 -1.84 1.28 -14.25
CA CYS A 110 -1.35 0.13 -15.03
C CYS A 110 -0.82 0.50 -16.42
N GLU A 111 -1.05 1.73 -16.88
CA GLU A 111 -0.69 2.15 -18.24
C GLU A 111 -0.11 3.56 -18.22
N PRO A 112 0.99 3.82 -18.97
CA PRO A 112 1.58 5.16 -19.02
C PRO A 112 0.58 6.24 -19.47
N LEU A 113 -0.38 5.87 -20.33
CA LEU A 113 -1.45 6.76 -20.79
C LEU A 113 -2.37 7.25 -19.67
N LEU A 114 -2.52 6.47 -18.59
CA LEU A 114 -3.29 6.84 -17.39
C LEU A 114 -2.47 7.69 -16.40
N GLY A 115 -1.21 7.99 -16.72
CA GLY A 115 -0.31 8.85 -15.95
C GLY A 115 0.75 8.12 -15.14
N SER A 116 0.65 6.79 -15.02
CA SER A 116 1.63 5.91 -14.36
C SER A 116 1.33 4.45 -14.71
N ASP A 117 2.38 3.63 -14.84
CA ASP A 117 2.32 2.17 -14.95
C ASP A 117 2.91 1.46 -13.71
N ASP A 118 3.22 2.22 -12.65
CA ASP A 118 3.84 1.68 -11.43
C ASP A 118 2.94 0.69 -10.66
N GLY A 119 1.62 0.74 -10.85
CA GLY A 119 0.68 -0.22 -10.28
C GLY A 119 0.92 -1.65 -10.75
N ASN A 120 1.52 -1.83 -11.93
CA ASN A 120 1.87 -3.15 -12.47
C ASN A 120 2.80 -3.92 -11.54
N TRP A 121 3.71 -3.26 -10.81
CA TRP A 121 4.62 -3.96 -9.89
C TRP A 121 3.89 -4.74 -8.79
N ILE A 122 2.71 -4.28 -8.36
CA ILE A 122 1.87 -4.97 -7.37
C ILE A 122 1.23 -6.20 -8.02
N PHE A 123 0.70 -6.08 -9.23
CA PHE A 123 0.09 -7.20 -9.96
C PHE A 123 1.13 -8.26 -10.36
N GLU A 124 2.31 -7.85 -10.83
CA GLU A 124 3.43 -8.77 -11.09
C GLU A 124 3.87 -9.51 -9.82
N SER A 125 3.81 -8.85 -8.66
CA SER A 125 4.04 -9.52 -7.37
C SER A 125 3.04 -10.62 -7.10
N ILE A 126 1.75 -10.35 -7.36
CA ILE A 126 0.67 -11.32 -7.20
C ILE A 126 0.87 -12.51 -8.16
N PHE A 127 1.17 -12.25 -9.44
CA PHE A 127 1.42 -13.31 -10.42
C PHE A 127 2.61 -14.18 -10.05
N ALA A 128 3.71 -13.56 -9.61
CA ALA A 128 4.89 -14.29 -9.15
C ALA A 128 4.60 -15.17 -7.93
N ALA A 129 3.73 -14.74 -7.01
CA ALA A 129 3.33 -15.54 -5.86
C ALA A 129 2.44 -16.72 -6.25
N LEU A 130 1.50 -16.52 -7.18
CA LEU A 130 0.62 -17.59 -7.68
C LEU A 130 1.40 -18.65 -8.47
N GLY A 131 2.36 -18.23 -9.30
CA GLY A 131 3.21 -19.14 -10.09
C GLY A 131 4.14 -20.03 -9.25
N LYS A 132 4.37 -19.69 -7.97
CA LYS A 132 5.15 -20.49 -7.02
C LYS A 132 4.32 -21.50 -6.23
N THR A 133 3.00 -21.42 -6.31
CA THR A 133 2.11 -22.36 -5.61
C THR A 133 2.04 -23.65 -6.44
N PRO A 134 2.42 -24.83 -5.91
CA PRO A 134 2.16 -26.07 -6.62
C PRO A 134 0.67 -26.15 -6.86
N ALA A 135 0.25 -26.42 -8.11
CA ALA A 135 -1.15 -26.59 -8.45
C ALA A 135 -1.78 -27.53 -7.43
N ALA A 136 -2.77 -27.03 -6.69
CA ALA A 136 -3.55 -27.86 -5.78
C ALA A 136 -4.10 -29.00 -6.63
N LYS A 137 -3.64 -30.24 -6.38
CA LYS A 137 -4.23 -31.42 -7.04
C LYS A 137 -5.71 -31.38 -6.73
N ALA A 138 -6.53 -31.23 -7.78
CA ALA A 138 -7.97 -31.36 -7.68
C ALA A 138 -8.27 -32.73 -7.04
N ALA A 139 -8.99 -32.69 -5.92
CA ALA A 139 -9.52 -33.88 -5.25
C ALA A 139 -10.79 -34.36 -5.96
#